data_AF-U1NE15-F1
#
_entry.id   AF-U1NE15-F1
#
_cell.length_a   1.000
_cell.length_b   1.000
_cell.length_c   1.000
_cell.angle_alpha   90.00
_cell.angle_beta   90.00
_cell.angle_gamma   90.00
#
_symmetry.space_group_name_H-M   'P 1'
#
loop_
_entity.id
_entity.type
_entity.pdbx_description
1 polymer ?
#
loop_
_entity_poly.entity_id
_entity_poly.type
_entity_poly.pdbx_seq_one_letter_code
_entity_poly.pdbx_strand_id
1 'polypeptide(L)'
;MTGAGVPPIGDLAERTTLVPGTDNAMLNTPSMFRETAYTAKLADISARAILEMATINDAEIANLNYGIIEPGHKSKLLVLDGESDNLVDT
;
A
#
# COMPACT_ATOMS: atom_id res chain seq x y z
N MET A 1 3.56 6.62 17.60
CA MET A 1 2.09 6.55 17.44
C MET A 1 1.51 7.89 17.79
N THR A 2 0.55 8.40 17.02
CA THR A 2 -0.04 9.75 17.19
C THR A 2 -1.18 9.79 18.22
N GLY A 3 -1.70 8.63 18.64
CA GLY A 3 -2.83 8.55 19.57
C GLY A 3 -4.21 8.71 18.92
N ALA A 4 -4.28 8.80 17.59
CA ALA A 4 -5.53 8.98 16.83
C ALA A 4 -6.42 7.73 16.74
N GLY A 5 -5.95 6.57 17.23
CA GLY A 5 -6.65 5.29 17.13
C GLY A 5 -6.35 4.53 15.84
N VAL A 6 -7.05 3.41 15.65
CA VAL A 6 -6.99 2.58 14.44
C VAL A 6 -8.28 2.79 13.65
N PRO A 7 -8.22 3.17 12.36
CA PRO A 7 -9.43 3.32 11.56
C PRO A 7 -10.14 1.96 11.35
N PRO A 8 -11.47 1.93 11.14
CA PRO A 8 -12.21 0.71 10.83
C PRO A 8 -11.97 0.29 9.36
N ILE A 9 -10.74 -0.13 9.04
CA ILE A 9 -10.29 -0.36 7.66
C ILE A 9 -11.17 -1.40 6.95
N GLY A 10 -11.57 -2.48 7.62
CA GLY A 10 -12.45 -3.51 7.06
C GLY A 10 -13.80 -2.95 6.60
N ASP A 11 -14.53 -2.31 7.50
CA ASP A 11 -15.84 -1.69 7.19
C ASP A 11 -15.75 -0.64 6.08
N LEU A 12 -14.64 0.10 6.03
CA LEU A 12 -14.41 1.10 4.98
C LEU A 12 -14.09 0.44 3.63
N ALA A 13 -13.30 -0.63 3.61
CA ALA A 13 -12.98 -1.36 2.39
C ALA A 13 -14.22 -1.97 1.72
N GLU A 14 -15.26 -2.31 2.51
CA GLU A 14 -16.54 -2.78 1.97
C GLU A 14 -17.40 -1.67 1.34
N ARG A 15 -17.11 -0.39 1.64
CA ARG A 15 -17.96 0.76 1.30
C ARG A 15 -17.31 1.72 0.32
N THR A 16 -15.99 1.72 0.23
CA THR A 16 -15.22 2.66 -0.59
C THR A 16 -13.86 2.06 -0.97
N THR A 17 -13.29 2.61 -2.04
CA THR A 17 -11.88 2.40 -2.39
C THR A 17 -10.99 3.06 -1.33
N LEU A 18 -9.98 2.34 -0.87
CA LEU A 18 -9.00 2.81 0.11
C LEU A 18 -7.61 2.88 -0.52
N VAL A 19 -6.83 3.85 -0.01
CA VAL A 19 -5.41 4.04 -0.32
C VAL A 19 -4.63 4.33 0.96
N PRO A 20 -3.43 3.77 1.15
CA PRO A 20 -2.55 4.11 2.25
C PRO A 20 -1.90 5.47 2.01
N GLY A 21 -1.75 6.26 3.07
CA GLY A 21 -1.03 7.53 3.05
C GLY A 21 -0.08 7.61 4.23
N THR A 22 1.18 7.99 3.99
CA THR A 22 2.20 8.02 5.05
C THR A 22 1.97 9.12 6.10
N ASP A 23 1.18 10.15 5.75
CA ASP A 23 0.94 11.36 6.56
C ASP A 23 2.21 11.86 7.30
N ASN A 24 3.33 11.86 6.58
CA ASN A 24 4.63 12.01 7.20
C ASN A 24 4.97 13.50 7.35
N ALA A 25 5.08 13.97 8.60
CA ALA A 25 5.54 15.32 8.95
C ALA A 25 7.07 15.51 8.85
N MET A 26 7.76 14.72 8.03
CA MET A 26 9.22 14.69 7.84
C MET A 26 10.03 14.26 9.08
N LEU A 27 9.41 13.53 10.02
CA LEU A 27 10.09 13.04 11.23
C LEU A 27 10.80 11.69 11.02
N ASN A 28 10.43 10.97 9.96
CA ASN A 28 11.05 9.70 9.56
C ASN A 28 11.06 9.57 8.02
N THR A 29 11.71 8.53 7.49
CA THR A 29 11.65 8.25 6.05
C THR A 29 10.27 7.65 5.71
N PRO A 30 9.52 8.22 4.74
CA PRO A 30 8.24 7.66 4.31
C PRO A 30 8.45 6.29 3.64
N SER A 31 7.57 5.32 3.92
CA SER A 31 7.68 3.97 3.35
C SER A 31 6.32 3.31 3.19
N MET A 32 5.92 3.07 1.94
CA MET A 32 4.66 2.36 1.64
C MET A 32 4.65 0.92 2.13
N PHE A 33 5.81 0.25 2.24
CA PHE A 33 5.92 -1.07 2.86
C PHE A 33 5.55 -1.04 4.34
N ARG A 34 5.95 0.01 5.06
CA ARG A 34 5.58 0.15 6.47
C ARG A 34 4.09 0.43 6.63
N GLU A 35 3.52 1.30 5.79
CA GLU A 35 2.07 1.58 5.82
C GLU A 35 1.26 0.33 5.52
N THR A 36 1.61 -0.42 4.47
CA THR A 36 0.91 -1.66 4.11
C THR A 36 1.11 -2.77 5.14
N ALA A 37 2.28 -2.88 5.76
CA ALA A 37 2.51 -3.80 6.88
C ALA A 37 1.69 -3.43 8.12
N TYR A 38 1.47 -2.14 8.38
CA TYR A 38 0.59 -1.69 9.46
C TYR A 38 -0.88 -2.04 9.16
N THR A 39 -1.35 -1.78 7.94
CA THR A 39 -2.68 -2.18 7.47
C THR A 39 -2.89 -3.69 7.60
N ALA A 40 -1.93 -4.51 7.14
CA ALA A 40 -2.03 -5.97 7.21
C ALA A 40 -2.09 -6.52 8.64
N LYS A 41 -1.46 -5.83 9.60
CA LYS A 41 -1.48 -6.22 11.02
C LYS A 41 -2.77 -5.87 11.73
N LEU A 42 -3.49 -4.85 11.24
CA LEU A 42 -4.62 -4.25 11.96
C LEU A 42 -5.97 -4.48 11.29
N ALA A 43 -5.98 -4.83 10.02
CA ALA A 43 -7.19 -5.09 9.24
C ALA A 43 -7.22 -6.55 8.80
N ASP A 44 -8.41 -7.16 8.87
CA ASP A 44 -8.67 -8.48 8.29
C ASP A 44 -8.92 -8.36 6.78
N ILE A 45 -7.88 -8.00 6.04
CA ILE A 45 -7.92 -7.77 4.59
C ILE A 45 -6.80 -8.55 3.92
N SER A 46 -7.09 -9.15 2.76
CA SER A 46 -6.10 -9.94 2.03
C SER A 46 -4.90 -9.11 1.59
N ALA A 47 -3.72 -9.73 1.55
CA ALA A 47 -2.50 -9.10 1.03
C ALA A 47 -2.66 -8.61 -0.41
N ARG A 48 -3.48 -9.29 -1.23
CA ARG A 48 -3.84 -8.86 -2.58
C ARG A 48 -4.56 -7.51 -2.56
N ALA A 49 -5.62 -7.39 -1.75
CA ALA A 49 -6.36 -6.14 -1.64
C ALA A 49 -5.47 -5.00 -1.10
N ILE A 50 -4.57 -5.28 -0.15
CA ILE A 50 -3.60 -4.29 0.33
C ILE A 50 -2.63 -3.86 -0.78
N LEU A 51 -2.19 -4.77 -1.64
CA LEU A 51 -1.37 -4.45 -2.80
C LEU A 51 -2.14 -3.57 -3.80
N GLU A 52 -3.41 -3.88 -4.07
CA GLU A 52 -4.28 -3.07 -4.92
C GLU A 52 -4.45 -1.65 -4.34
N MET A 53 -4.67 -1.52 -3.03
CA MET A 53 -4.75 -0.23 -2.34
C MET A 53 -3.49 0.64 -2.54
N ALA A 54 -2.31 0.02 -2.53
CA ALA A 54 -1.04 0.71 -2.69
C ALA A 54 -0.59 0.89 -4.15
N THR A 55 -1.35 0.40 -5.13
CA THR A 55 -0.97 0.45 -6.55
C THR A 55 -2.12 0.97 -7.41
N ILE A 56 -3.00 0.10 -7.90
CA ILE A 56 -4.04 0.44 -8.86
C ILE A 56 -5.08 1.41 -8.28
N ASN A 57 -5.46 1.26 -7.02
CA ASN A 57 -6.46 2.13 -6.38
C ASN A 57 -5.93 3.57 -6.26
N ASP A 58 -4.68 3.72 -5.82
CA ASP A 58 -4.04 5.04 -5.68
C ASP A 58 -3.87 5.72 -7.03
N ALA A 59 -3.50 4.95 -8.06
CA ALA A 59 -3.43 5.45 -9.42
C ALA A 59 -4.80 5.89 -9.97
N GLU A 60 -5.86 5.13 -9.71
CA GLU A 60 -7.23 5.48 -10.13
C GLU A 60 -7.69 6.77 -9.45
N ILE A 61 -7.54 6.88 -8.13
CA ILE A 61 -7.96 8.06 -7.35
C ILE A 61 -7.18 9.32 -7.77
N ALA A 62 -5.88 9.18 -8.04
CA ALA A 62 -5.03 10.30 -8.45
C ALA A 62 -4.99 10.56 -9.97
N ASN A 63 -5.77 9.81 -10.77
CA ASN A 63 -5.81 9.88 -12.23
C ASN A 63 -4.40 9.77 -12.88
N LEU A 64 -3.66 8.73 -12.49
CA LEU A 64 -2.30 8.45 -12.92
C LEU A 64 -2.26 7.32 -13.96
N ASN A 65 -1.41 7.48 -14.98
CA ASN A 65 -1.21 6.46 -16.03
C ASN A 65 -0.13 5.43 -15.65
N TYR A 66 -0.16 4.92 -14.42
CA TYR A 66 0.68 3.82 -13.92
C TYR A 66 -0.04 3.11 -12.77
N GLY A 67 0.57 2.13 -12.10
CA GLY A 67 -0.06 1.39 -11.00
C GLY A 67 -0.62 0.02 -11.40
N ILE A 68 -0.66 -0.27 -12.71
CA ILE A 68 -0.94 -1.59 -13.28
C ILE A 68 0.10 -1.93 -14.35
N ILE A 69 0.36 -3.22 -14.56
CA ILE A 69 1.27 -3.73 -15.59
C ILE A 69 0.46 -4.13 -16.82
N GLU A 70 0.19 -3.15 -17.70
CA GLU A 70 -0.55 -3.36 -18.94
C GLU A 70 0.00 -2.48 -20.09
N PRO A 71 -0.15 -2.90 -21.36
CA PRO A 71 0.22 -2.07 -22.51
C PRO A 71 -0.41 -0.67 -22.45
N GLY A 72 0.36 0.37 -22.77
CA GLY A 72 -0.11 1.76 -22.76
C GLY A 72 0.02 2.49 -21.42
N HIS A 73 0.51 1.84 -20.36
CA HIS A 73 0.82 2.48 -19.07
C HIS A 73 2.32 2.80 -18.93
N LYS A 74 2.65 3.82 -18.13
CA LYS A 74 4.04 4.16 -17.82
C LYS A 74 4.67 3.09 -16.93
N SER A 75 5.91 2.72 -17.24
CA SER A 75 6.72 1.77 -16.45
C SER A 75 7.26 2.40 -15.15
N LYS A 76 6.38 2.63 -14.17
CA LYS A 76 6.73 3.01 -12.81
C LYS A 76 6.74 1.76 -11.93
N LEU A 77 7.86 1.06 -11.93
CA LEU A 77 8.00 -0.26 -11.32
C LEU A 77 8.97 -0.22 -10.15
N LEU A 78 8.70 -1.06 -9.14
CA LEU A 78 9.63 -1.44 -8.10
C LEU A 78 9.89 -2.94 -8.25
N VAL A 79 11.16 -3.33 -8.36
CA VAL A 79 11.57 -4.74 -8.41
C VAL A 79 11.94 -5.19 -7.00
N LEU A 80 11.34 -6.29 -6.56
CA LEU A 80 11.70 -6.96 -5.32
C LEU A 80 12.51 -8.19 -5.65
N ASP A 81 13.67 -8.30 -5.01
CA ASP A 81 14.51 -9.49 -5.09
C ASP A 81 14.11 -10.47 -3.99
N GLY A 82 13.39 -11.53 -4.39
CA GLY A 82 12.93 -12.57 -3.48
C GLY A 82 14.06 -13.36 -2.83
N GLU A 83 15.26 -13.33 -3.41
CA GLU A 83 16.45 -13.99 -2.89
C GLU A 83 17.28 -13.08 -1.97
N SER A 84 16.84 -11.83 -1.75
CA SER A 84 17.52 -10.94 -0.81
C SER A 84 17.40 -11.45 0.63
N ASP A 85 18.41 -11.18 1.46
CA ASP A 85 18.48 -11.60 2.86
C ASP A 85 17.22 -11.27 3.70
N ASN A 86 16.44 -10.26 3.29
CA ASN A 86 15.25 -9.82 4.01
C ASN A 86 13.94 -10.46 3.51
N LEU A 87 13.99 -11.22 2.41
CA LEU A 87 12.81 -11.83 1.77
C LEU A 87 12.94 -13.35 1.59
N VAL A 88 14.16 -13.88 1.61
CA VAL A 88 14.39 -15.33 1.60
C VAL A 88 13.94 -15.94 2.94
N ASP A 89 13.09 -16.98 2.88
CA ASP A 89 12.72 -17.79 4.03
C ASP A 89 13.93 -18.66 4.43
N THR A 90 14.79 -18.16 5.33
CA THR A 90 15.80 -18.99 6.02
C THR A 90 15.21 -19.74 7.20
#